data_AF-A0A924Y416-F1
#
_entry.id   AF-A0A924Y416-F1
#
_cell.length_a   1.000
_cell.length_b   1.000
_cell.length_c   1.000
_cell.angle_alpha   90.00
_cell.angle_beta   90.00
_cell.angle_gamma   90.00
#
_symmetry.space_group_name_H-M   'P 1'
#
loop_
_entity.id
_entity.type
_entity.pdbx_description
1 polymer ?
#
loop_
_entity_poly.entity_id
_entity_poly.type
_entity_poly.pdbx_seq_one_letter_code
_entity_poly.pdbx_strand_id
1 'polypeptide(L)'
;MPIFLSEENGTGPFRRWLSKTGFSYEAADIFLPDQNQITMLDPEGQLKPSGDTLYVYMGGRGVNGGEVDAGFQYSAANDNWSLFLAVSGFGFTYGPEPGADPHPRFGADQPVRLEFEVVKQDVLEVRATGVKFGAEETISLAIRADVSRFPTSNANVDADRAGRPTNFNWKRGGSNRLKRVTSIGQTAGRQDFNTGSFVHGVHWSSCIIGKAPGDANPWSGANASAFISHPNNGVVSVDFTSQAEETVSIDL
;
A
#
# COMPACT_ATOMS: atom_id res chain seq x y z
N MET A 1 -0.88 -14.50 -4.08
CA MET A 1 -1.12 -13.84 -2.78
C MET A 1 -0.17 -12.67 -2.70
N PRO A 2 -0.60 -11.46 -2.28
CA PRO A 2 0.34 -10.40 -1.96
C PRO A 2 1.16 -10.87 -0.75
N ILE A 3 2.48 -10.81 -0.90
CA ILE A 3 3.43 -11.22 0.12
C ILE A 3 4.05 -9.95 0.68
N PHE A 4 4.35 -9.98 1.98
CA PHE A 4 5.15 -8.95 2.62
C PHE A 4 6.34 -8.59 1.74
N LEU A 5 6.46 -7.32 1.37
CA LEU A 5 7.60 -6.82 0.63
C LEU A 5 8.80 -6.76 1.58
N SER A 6 9.46 -7.88 1.79
CA SER A 6 10.79 -7.94 2.36
C SER A 6 11.76 -8.39 1.27
N GLU A 7 12.99 -7.89 1.37
CA GLU A 7 14.11 -8.34 0.52
C GLU A 7 14.25 -9.88 0.57
N GLU A 8 13.94 -10.49 1.72
CA GLU A 8 14.07 -11.93 1.98
C GLU A 8 12.98 -12.79 1.31
N ASN A 9 11.83 -12.23 0.96
CA ASN A 9 10.70 -13.01 0.45
C ASN A 9 10.64 -13.12 -1.09
N GLY A 10 11.50 -12.40 -1.82
CA GLY A 10 11.53 -12.41 -3.29
C GLY A 10 10.18 -12.02 -3.87
N THR A 11 9.78 -10.76 -3.68
CA THR A 11 8.40 -10.27 -3.94
C THR A 11 8.35 -9.15 -4.97
N GLY A 12 9.45 -8.95 -5.70
CA GLY A 12 9.60 -7.89 -6.69
C GLY A 12 10.27 -6.63 -6.15
N PRO A 13 10.47 -5.62 -7.02
CA PRO A 13 11.09 -4.35 -6.67
C PRO A 13 10.16 -3.45 -5.85
N PHE A 14 10.75 -2.59 -5.03
CA PHE A 14 10.01 -1.58 -4.28
C PHE A 14 10.86 -0.38 -3.88
N ARG A 15 10.18 0.75 -3.68
CA ARG A 15 10.63 1.91 -2.92
C ARG A 15 9.82 2.00 -1.64
N ARG A 16 10.47 2.00 -0.47
CA ARG A 16 9.82 2.03 0.84
C ARG A 16 10.42 3.06 1.78
N TRP A 17 9.53 3.69 2.54
CA TRP A 17 9.86 4.49 3.71
C TRP A 17 9.40 3.80 4.97
N LEU A 18 10.21 3.87 6.02
CA LEU A 18 9.85 3.37 7.35
C LEU A 18 9.98 4.49 8.36
N SER A 19 8.96 4.66 9.20
CA SER A 19 9.01 5.61 10.30
C SER A 19 9.87 5.05 11.45
N LYS A 20 10.33 5.93 12.35
CA LYS A 20 10.65 5.50 13.72
C LYS A 20 9.37 4.99 14.40
N THR A 21 9.50 4.20 15.44
CA THR A 21 8.35 3.85 16.28
C THR A 21 7.79 5.10 16.96
N GLY A 22 6.46 5.24 17.03
CA GLY A 22 5.84 6.37 17.74
C GLY A 22 4.62 6.98 17.08
N PHE A 23 4.20 6.47 15.93
CA PHE A 23 3.16 7.07 15.10
C PHE A 23 1.95 6.15 14.97
N SER A 24 0.81 6.73 14.64
CA SER A 24 -0.46 6.02 14.40
C SER A 24 -1.32 6.69 13.34
N TYR A 25 -0.80 7.72 12.67
CA TYR A 25 -1.45 8.43 11.59
C TYR A 25 -0.42 8.80 10.52
N GLU A 26 -0.76 8.60 9.26
CA GLU A 26 -0.05 9.12 8.10
C GLU A 26 -1.04 9.50 7.00
N ALA A 27 -0.68 10.49 6.18
CA ALA A 27 -1.47 10.87 5.02
C ALA A 27 -0.60 11.47 3.91
N ALA A 28 -1.03 11.34 2.66
CA ALA A 28 -0.34 11.86 1.49
C ALA A 28 -1.31 12.12 0.34
N ASP A 29 -0.94 13.03 -0.55
CA ASP A 29 -1.53 13.16 -1.88
C ASP A 29 -0.67 12.37 -2.86
N ILE A 30 -1.27 11.38 -3.52
CA ILE A 30 -0.56 10.41 -4.35
C ILE A 30 -1.05 10.56 -5.77
N PHE A 31 -0.18 10.96 -6.70
CA PHE A 31 -0.49 10.87 -8.12
C PHE A 31 -0.44 9.41 -8.57
N LEU A 32 -1.56 8.92 -9.07
CA LEU A 32 -1.75 7.57 -9.58
C LEU A 32 -1.70 7.62 -11.12
N PRO A 33 -0.61 7.14 -11.76
CA PRO A 33 -0.45 7.20 -13.21
C PRO A 33 -1.43 6.29 -13.95
N ASP A 34 -1.51 6.50 -15.27
CA ASP A 34 -2.29 5.69 -16.22
C ASP A 34 -1.41 4.70 -17.00
N GLN A 35 -2.04 3.96 -17.91
CA GLN A 35 -1.38 3.02 -18.81
C GLN A 35 -0.32 3.64 -19.74
N ASN A 36 -0.27 4.96 -19.94
CA ASN A 36 0.81 5.58 -20.73
C ASN A 36 2.14 5.58 -19.96
N GLN A 37 2.07 5.44 -18.64
CA GLN A 37 3.22 5.41 -17.73
C GLN A 37 3.34 4.07 -17.00
N ILE A 38 2.48 3.09 -17.30
CA ILE A 38 2.46 1.79 -16.64
C ILE A 38 2.40 0.65 -17.66
N THR A 39 3.26 -0.36 -17.48
CA THR A 39 3.15 -1.66 -18.15
C THR A 39 3.32 -2.77 -17.12
N MET A 40 2.35 -3.68 -17.02
CA MET A 40 2.39 -4.83 -16.11
C MET A 40 2.33 -6.13 -16.91
N LEU A 41 3.38 -6.94 -16.84
CA LEU A 41 3.54 -8.16 -17.63
C LEU A 41 3.61 -9.41 -16.75
N ASP A 42 3.27 -10.55 -17.35
CA ASP A 42 3.51 -11.87 -16.79
C ASP A 42 4.97 -12.33 -17.06
N PRO A 43 5.42 -13.49 -16.52
CA PRO A 43 6.77 -13.99 -16.78
C PRO A 43 7.09 -14.27 -18.25
N GLU A 44 6.08 -14.41 -19.10
CA GLU A 44 6.25 -14.63 -20.53
C GLU A 44 6.19 -13.33 -21.33
N GLY A 45 6.21 -12.17 -20.65
CA GLY A 45 6.16 -10.85 -21.25
C GLY A 45 4.80 -10.52 -21.87
N GLN A 46 3.73 -11.19 -21.43
CA GLN A 46 2.38 -10.96 -21.93
C GLN A 46 1.56 -10.11 -20.96
N LEU A 47 0.66 -9.28 -21.51
CA LEU A 47 -0.38 -8.58 -20.75
C LEU A 47 -1.45 -9.59 -20.30
N LYS A 48 -1.22 -10.32 -19.21
CA LYS A 48 -2.21 -11.21 -18.61
C LYS A 48 -2.73 -10.69 -17.26
N PRO A 49 -3.96 -11.07 -16.85
CA PRO A 49 -4.50 -10.75 -15.53
C PRO A 49 -3.76 -11.43 -14.36
N SER A 50 -2.80 -12.31 -14.65
CA SER A 50 -1.92 -12.95 -13.68
C SER A 50 -0.47 -12.66 -14.05
N GLY A 51 0.20 -11.82 -13.28
CA GLY A 51 1.57 -11.37 -13.55
C GLY A 51 2.03 -10.40 -12.47
N ASP A 52 2.97 -9.55 -12.83
CA ASP A 52 3.39 -8.42 -12.01
C ASP A 52 2.19 -7.53 -11.68
N THR A 53 2.14 -6.99 -10.46
CA THR A 53 1.04 -6.12 -10.02
C THR A 53 1.59 -4.88 -9.33
N LEU A 54 1.21 -3.70 -9.81
CA LEU A 54 1.60 -2.44 -9.20
C LEU A 54 0.74 -2.15 -7.95
N TYR A 55 1.43 -1.86 -6.86
CA TYR A 55 0.86 -1.40 -5.60
C TYR A 55 1.48 -0.07 -5.16
N VAL A 56 0.64 0.81 -4.64
CA VAL A 56 1.01 2.10 -4.04
C VAL A 56 0.27 2.23 -2.72
N TYR A 57 0.96 2.10 -1.58
CA TYR A 57 0.28 1.90 -0.31
C TYR A 57 1.00 2.48 0.90
N MET A 58 0.21 2.69 1.96
CA MET A 58 0.60 3.07 3.31
C MET A 58 0.36 1.91 4.28
N GLY A 59 0.67 2.09 5.56
CA GLY A 59 0.38 1.10 6.59
C GLY A 59 1.53 0.98 7.58
N GLY A 60 1.85 -0.23 8.02
CA GLY A 60 2.91 -0.38 9.01
C GLY A 60 2.88 -1.68 9.77
N ARG A 61 3.39 -1.65 10.99
CA ARG A 61 3.48 -2.79 11.90
C ARG A 61 3.16 -2.35 13.32
N GLY A 62 2.30 -3.13 13.99
CA GLY A 62 2.00 -2.99 15.41
C GLY A 62 3.19 -3.39 16.29
N VAL A 63 3.11 -3.10 17.59
CA VAL A 63 4.22 -3.27 18.55
C VAL A 63 4.78 -4.70 18.54
N ASN A 64 3.91 -5.68 18.36
CA ASN A 64 4.26 -7.10 18.46
C ASN A 64 4.32 -7.81 17.09
N GLY A 65 4.18 -7.08 15.98
CA GLY A 65 3.98 -7.70 14.66
C GLY A 65 2.71 -7.23 13.97
N GLY A 66 2.23 -8.04 13.03
CA GLY A 66 1.03 -7.75 12.26
C GLY A 66 1.23 -6.60 11.31
N GLU A 67 1.82 -6.87 10.15
CA GLU A 67 1.94 -5.82 9.15
C GLU A 67 0.60 -5.58 8.47
N VAL A 68 0.38 -4.33 8.09
CA VAL A 68 -0.77 -3.91 7.31
C VAL A 68 -0.27 -3.12 6.11
N ASP A 69 -0.84 -3.45 4.96
CA ASP A 69 -0.65 -2.77 3.68
C ASP A 69 -2.02 -2.23 3.27
N ALA A 70 -2.14 -0.92 3.11
CA ALA A 70 -3.42 -0.26 2.83
C ALA A 70 -3.21 0.87 1.82
N GLY A 71 -3.85 0.76 0.66
CA GLY A 71 -3.63 1.68 -0.45
C GLY A 71 -4.23 1.15 -1.74
N PHE A 72 -3.52 1.31 -2.85
CA PHE A 72 -4.05 1.06 -4.17
C PHE A 72 -3.37 -0.10 -4.88
N GLN A 73 -4.18 -0.92 -5.54
CA GLN A 73 -3.73 -1.90 -6.53
C GLN A 73 -4.16 -1.42 -7.91
N TYR A 74 -3.22 -1.38 -8.86
CA TYR A 74 -3.51 -1.06 -10.26
C TYR A 74 -4.14 -2.25 -10.99
N SER A 75 -5.05 -1.96 -11.90
CA SER A 75 -5.69 -2.93 -12.79
C SER A 75 -5.37 -2.63 -14.24
N ALA A 76 -4.32 -3.27 -14.78
CA ALA A 76 -3.93 -3.12 -16.19
C ALA A 76 -5.06 -3.38 -17.18
N ALA A 77 -5.99 -4.29 -16.87
CA ALA A 77 -7.13 -4.60 -17.73
C ALA A 77 -8.17 -3.46 -17.84
N ASN A 78 -8.19 -2.53 -16.89
CA ASN A 78 -9.22 -1.49 -16.80
C ASN A 78 -8.64 -0.07 -16.66
N ASP A 79 -7.32 0.09 -16.63
CA ASP A 79 -6.62 1.36 -16.42
C ASP A 79 -7.19 2.15 -15.22
N ASN A 80 -7.26 1.47 -14.06
CA ASN A 80 -7.84 2.04 -12.85
C ASN A 80 -7.23 1.46 -11.57
N TRP A 81 -7.60 2.07 -10.45
CA TRP A 81 -7.01 1.81 -9.14
C TRP A 81 -8.06 1.40 -8.13
N SER A 82 -7.80 0.29 -7.43
CA SER A 82 -8.69 -0.24 -6.39
C SER A 82 -8.09 -0.02 -5.01
N LEU A 83 -8.87 0.55 -4.09
CA LEU A 83 -8.49 0.63 -2.69
C LEU A 83 -8.51 -0.76 -2.06
N PHE A 84 -7.49 -1.08 -1.26
CA PHE A 84 -7.38 -2.32 -0.53
C PHE A 84 -6.84 -2.10 0.87
N LEU A 85 -7.11 -3.08 1.75
CA LEU A 85 -6.39 -3.27 3.00
C LEU A 85 -6.08 -4.77 3.15
N ALA A 86 -4.82 -5.10 3.39
CA ALA A 86 -4.33 -6.44 3.62
C ALA A 86 -3.61 -6.52 4.98
N VAL A 87 -3.82 -7.60 5.72
CA VAL A 87 -3.24 -7.80 7.04
C VAL A 87 -2.38 -9.05 7.02
N SER A 88 -1.09 -8.88 7.27
CA SER A 88 -0.12 -9.97 7.32
C SER A 88 -0.09 -10.83 6.04
N GLY A 89 -0.31 -10.22 4.88
CA GLY A 89 -0.44 -10.93 3.60
C GLY A 89 -1.73 -11.74 3.44
N PHE A 90 -2.60 -11.76 4.45
CA PHE A 90 -3.91 -12.40 4.40
C PHE A 90 -4.99 -11.41 3.99
N GLY A 91 -5.83 -11.85 3.06
CA GLY A 91 -7.16 -11.30 2.76
C GLY A 91 -7.17 -9.81 2.41
N PHE A 92 -7.44 -9.49 1.16
CA PHE A 92 -7.84 -8.13 0.81
C PHE A 92 -9.26 -7.89 1.32
N THR A 93 -9.44 -6.85 2.15
CA THR A 93 -10.76 -6.24 2.29
C THR A 93 -10.88 -5.22 1.16
N TYR A 94 -11.85 -5.42 0.27
CA TYR A 94 -12.24 -4.45 -0.77
C TYR A 94 -13.55 -3.79 -0.30
N GLY A 95 -13.60 -2.46 -0.13
CA GLY A 95 -14.80 -1.75 0.38
C GLY A 95 -15.95 -1.68 -0.65
N PRO A 96 -17.21 -1.31 -0.30
CA PRO A 96 -17.75 -0.84 0.99
C PRO A 96 -18.65 -1.89 1.69
N GLU A 97 -19.39 -1.49 2.73
CA GLU A 97 -20.35 -2.33 3.47
C GLU A 97 -21.28 -3.16 2.55
N PRO A 98 -21.80 -4.31 3.03
CA PRO A 98 -22.72 -5.13 2.26
C PRO A 98 -23.92 -4.32 1.72
N GLY A 99 -24.03 -4.18 0.39
CA GLY A 99 -25.15 -3.53 -0.29
C GLY A 99 -24.84 -2.23 -1.05
N ALA A 100 -23.59 -1.75 -1.04
CA ALA A 100 -23.16 -0.64 -1.89
C ALA A 100 -22.72 -1.10 -3.30
N ASP A 101 -22.70 -0.17 -4.27
CA ASP A 101 -22.19 -0.32 -5.65
C ASP A 101 -20.94 -1.24 -5.69
N PRO A 102 -20.82 -2.22 -6.61
CA PRO A 102 -19.67 -3.11 -6.68
C PRO A 102 -18.35 -2.32 -6.71
N HIS A 103 -17.65 -2.33 -5.57
CA HIS A 103 -16.28 -1.84 -5.35
C HIS A 103 -15.89 -0.64 -6.23
N PRO A 104 -16.37 0.59 -5.91
CA PRO A 104 -15.99 1.79 -6.65
C PRO A 104 -14.46 1.92 -6.72
N ARG A 105 -13.97 2.29 -7.90
CA ARG A 105 -12.54 2.43 -8.21
C ARG A 105 -12.20 3.88 -8.50
N PHE A 106 -10.94 4.24 -8.34
CA PHE A 106 -10.41 5.53 -8.76
C PHE A 106 -9.93 5.46 -10.20
N GLY A 107 -10.19 6.51 -10.98
CA GLY A 107 -9.56 6.69 -12.30
C GLY A 107 -8.04 6.77 -12.17
N ALA A 108 -7.33 6.53 -13.26
CA ALA A 108 -5.91 6.83 -13.37
C ALA A 108 -5.67 8.31 -13.75
N ASP A 109 -4.41 8.72 -13.86
CA ASP A 109 -3.94 10.07 -14.21
C ASP A 109 -4.48 11.17 -13.27
N GLN A 110 -4.44 10.92 -11.95
CA GLN A 110 -4.94 11.88 -10.97
C GLN A 110 -4.27 11.78 -9.61
N PRO A 111 -4.26 12.87 -8.82
CA PRO A 111 -3.97 12.81 -7.40
C PRO A 111 -5.12 12.16 -6.62
N VAL A 112 -4.79 11.27 -5.70
CA VAL A 112 -5.70 10.70 -4.71
C VAL A 112 -5.14 10.95 -3.32
N ARG A 113 -5.95 11.56 -2.44
CA ARG A 113 -5.59 11.73 -1.03
C ARG A 113 -5.77 10.39 -0.32
N LEU A 114 -4.71 9.86 0.28
CA LEU A 114 -4.72 8.64 1.09
C LEU A 114 -4.40 8.97 2.55
N GLU A 115 -5.18 8.42 3.48
CA GLU A 115 -5.01 8.55 4.92
C GLU A 115 -5.04 7.17 5.57
N PHE A 116 -4.13 6.93 6.52
CA PHE A 116 -4.09 5.71 7.33
C PHE A 116 -4.04 6.07 8.81
N GLU A 117 -4.96 5.52 9.61
CA GLU A 117 -5.06 5.79 11.04
C GLU A 117 -5.33 4.53 11.88
N VAL A 118 -4.67 4.45 13.04
CA VAL A 118 -5.09 3.56 14.14
C VAL A 118 -6.18 4.25 14.97
N VAL A 119 -7.44 4.15 14.52
CA VAL A 119 -8.59 4.87 15.13
C VAL A 119 -8.94 4.39 16.53
N LYS A 120 -8.59 3.15 16.88
CA LYS A 120 -8.67 2.54 18.22
C LYS A 120 -7.62 1.44 18.31
N GLN A 121 -7.26 0.98 19.52
CA GLN A 121 -6.39 -0.18 19.66
C GLN A 121 -6.87 -1.33 18.75
N ASP A 122 -5.96 -1.83 17.91
CA ASP A 122 -6.19 -2.88 16.91
C ASP A 122 -7.30 -2.60 15.89
N VAL A 123 -7.79 -1.36 15.79
CA VAL A 123 -8.74 -0.96 14.73
C VAL A 123 -8.05 0.07 13.85
N LEU A 124 -7.92 -0.28 12.58
CA LEU A 124 -7.27 0.52 11.56
C LEU A 124 -8.31 1.03 10.57
N GLU A 125 -8.08 2.23 10.06
CA GLU A 125 -8.87 2.80 8.98
C GLU A 125 -7.91 3.30 7.89
N VAL A 126 -8.23 2.97 6.64
CA VAL A 126 -7.67 3.64 5.47
C VAL A 126 -8.79 4.38 4.76
N ARG A 127 -8.53 5.63 4.38
CA ARG A 127 -9.46 6.46 3.62
C ARG A 127 -8.78 7.01 2.38
N ALA A 128 -9.48 6.96 1.25
CA ALA A 128 -9.00 7.50 -0.01
C ALA A 128 -10.05 8.45 -0.61
N THR A 129 -9.62 9.60 -1.11
CA THR A 129 -10.50 10.57 -1.78
C THR A 129 -9.90 10.98 -3.12
N GLY A 130 -10.69 10.86 -4.19
CA GLY A 130 -10.28 11.10 -5.57
C GLY A 130 -11.43 10.91 -6.56
N VAL A 131 -11.19 11.06 -7.86
CA VAL A 131 -12.19 10.93 -8.92
C VAL A 131 -12.52 9.45 -9.21
N LYS A 132 -13.80 9.12 -9.28
CA LYS A 132 -14.31 7.78 -9.58
C LYS A 132 -13.97 7.39 -11.03
N PHE A 133 -13.53 6.15 -11.23
CA PHE A 133 -13.31 5.62 -12.58
C PHE A 133 -14.60 5.64 -13.41
N GLY A 134 -14.51 6.13 -14.65
CA GLY A 134 -15.65 6.22 -15.58
C GLY A 134 -16.66 7.33 -15.26
N ALA A 135 -16.35 8.24 -14.33
CA ALA A 135 -17.17 9.39 -13.98
C ALA A 135 -16.28 10.60 -13.66
N GLU A 136 -16.89 11.79 -13.59
CA GLU A 136 -16.21 13.02 -13.13
C GLU A 136 -16.45 13.30 -11.63
N GLU A 137 -17.14 12.40 -10.95
CA GLU A 137 -17.48 12.53 -9.54
C GLU A 137 -16.28 12.23 -8.64
N THR A 138 -16.04 13.09 -7.63
CA THR A 138 -15.12 12.80 -6.54
C THR A 138 -15.80 11.91 -5.50
N ILE A 139 -15.18 10.77 -5.18
CA ILE A 139 -15.64 9.83 -4.17
C ILE A 139 -14.67 9.76 -2.99
N SER A 140 -15.19 9.42 -1.81
CA SER A 140 -14.38 9.09 -0.64
C SER A 140 -14.72 7.66 -0.19
N LEU A 141 -13.71 6.80 -0.19
CA LEU A 141 -13.82 5.40 0.21
C LEU A 141 -13.07 5.18 1.52
N ALA A 142 -13.63 4.37 2.41
CA ALA A 142 -12.97 3.99 3.65
C ALA A 142 -13.07 2.47 3.86
N ILE A 143 -11.97 1.88 4.32
CA ILE A 143 -11.93 0.49 4.79
C ILE A 143 -11.50 0.53 6.24
N ARG A 144 -12.32 -0.04 7.11
CA ARG A 144 -12.02 -0.18 8.54
C ARG A 144 -11.89 -1.66 8.89
N ALA A 145 -10.80 -2.02 9.58
CA ALA A 145 -10.51 -3.39 9.95
C ALA A 145 -10.14 -3.50 11.44
N ASP A 146 -10.77 -4.45 12.14
CA ASP A 146 -10.34 -4.89 13.47
C ASP A 146 -9.29 -6.01 13.31
N VAL A 147 -8.02 -5.64 13.50
CA VAL A 147 -6.89 -6.54 13.32
C VAL A 147 -6.62 -7.46 14.51
N SER A 148 -7.39 -7.34 15.59
CA SER A 148 -7.21 -8.15 16.83
C SER A 148 -7.59 -9.62 16.67
N ARG A 149 -8.17 -10.03 15.53
CA ARG A 149 -8.71 -11.38 15.31
C ARG A 149 -8.28 -12.04 13.99
N PHE A 150 -7.26 -11.49 13.33
CA PHE A 150 -6.77 -12.03 12.07
C PHE A 150 -5.99 -13.36 12.27
N PRO A 151 -6.12 -14.33 11.36
CA PRO A 151 -5.33 -15.56 11.44
C PRO A 151 -3.84 -15.27 11.24
N THR A 152 -2.97 -15.82 12.09
CA THR A 152 -1.51 -15.58 12.09
C THR A 152 -0.69 -16.67 11.38
N SER A 153 -1.30 -17.62 10.65
CA SER A 153 -0.57 -18.74 10.04
C SER A 153 -1.13 -19.20 8.67
N ASN A 154 -0.23 -19.49 7.74
CA ASN A 154 -0.40 -19.84 6.31
C ASN A 154 -1.65 -20.66 5.90
N ALA A 155 -2.33 -20.14 4.87
CA ALA A 155 -2.90 -20.71 3.65
C ALA A 155 -3.65 -22.07 3.56
N ASN A 156 -3.83 -22.87 4.61
CA ASN A 156 -4.68 -24.07 4.53
C ASN A 156 -5.37 -24.36 5.86
N VAL A 157 -6.09 -23.37 6.39
CA VAL A 157 -6.80 -23.58 7.65
C VAL A 157 -8.26 -23.24 7.49
N ASP A 158 -9.06 -24.28 7.70
CA ASP A 158 -10.51 -24.34 7.72
C ASP A 158 -11.18 -23.05 8.21
N ALA A 159 -12.39 -22.81 7.70
CA ALA A 159 -13.29 -21.74 8.10
C ALA A 159 -13.53 -21.63 9.64
N ASP A 160 -13.07 -22.61 10.41
CA ASP A 160 -13.10 -22.70 11.87
C ASP A 160 -11.99 -21.91 12.60
N ARG A 161 -11.09 -21.21 11.89
CA ARG A 161 -10.05 -20.33 12.50
C ARG A 161 -10.22 -18.83 12.29
N ALA A 162 -11.34 -18.38 11.74
CA ALA A 162 -11.75 -16.99 11.89
C ALA A 162 -11.92 -16.70 13.41
N GLY A 163 -11.06 -15.87 14.00
CA GLY A 163 -11.27 -15.41 15.38
C GLY A 163 -10.30 -15.87 16.47
N ARG A 164 -9.10 -16.40 16.15
CA ARG A 164 -8.06 -16.47 17.19
C ARG A 164 -7.54 -15.05 17.47
N PRO A 165 -7.45 -14.62 18.75
CA PRO A 165 -6.89 -13.31 19.06
C PRO A 165 -5.47 -13.20 18.51
N THR A 166 -5.23 -12.18 17.68
CA THR A 166 -3.88 -11.70 17.43
C THR A 166 -3.48 -10.83 18.61
N ASN A 167 -2.18 -10.74 18.83
CA ASN A 167 -1.63 -9.76 19.73
C ASN A 167 -0.76 -8.79 18.93
N PHE A 168 -1.19 -8.36 17.74
CA PHE A 168 -0.42 -7.40 16.93
C PHE A 168 -0.18 -6.08 17.67
N ASN A 169 -1.13 -5.71 18.53
CA ASN A 169 -1.00 -4.63 19.50
C ASN A 169 -0.73 -3.30 18.80
N TRP A 170 -1.58 -2.99 17.82
CA TRP A 170 -1.63 -1.68 17.18
C TRP A 170 -2.18 -0.68 18.18
N LYS A 171 -1.41 0.37 18.45
CA LYS A 171 -1.71 1.36 19.49
C LYS A 171 -2.19 2.66 18.87
N ARG A 172 -3.38 3.11 19.26
CA ARG A 172 -3.82 4.48 19.01
C ARG A 172 -2.92 5.43 19.81
N GLY A 173 -2.50 6.53 19.20
CA GLY A 173 -1.68 7.55 19.86
C GLY A 173 -0.17 7.28 19.84
N GLY A 174 0.29 6.24 19.12
CA GLY A 174 1.71 6.00 18.86
C GLY A 174 2.16 4.56 19.06
N SER A 175 3.47 4.36 19.22
CA SER A 175 4.14 3.05 19.39
C SER A 175 4.10 2.08 18.20
N ASN A 176 3.46 2.44 17.09
CA ASN A 176 3.57 1.67 15.84
C ASN A 176 4.71 2.22 14.98
N ARG A 177 5.14 1.40 14.03
CA ARG A 177 6.04 1.82 12.94
C ARG A 177 5.25 1.84 11.64
N LEU A 178 5.17 3.00 11.00
CA LEU A 178 4.43 3.22 9.77
C LEU A 178 5.33 3.09 8.53
N LYS A 179 4.72 2.86 7.37
CA LYS A 179 5.40 2.69 6.09
C LYS A 179 4.57 3.23 4.94
N ARG A 180 5.25 3.79 3.94
CA ARG A 180 4.70 4.04 2.60
C ARG A 180 5.57 3.36 1.54
N VAL A 181 4.94 2.86 0.48
CA VAL A 181 5.57 1.95 -0.48
C VAL A 181 4.99 2.11 -1.88
N THR A 182 5.87 2.21 -2.88
CA THR A 182 5.55 1.94 -4.29
C THR A 182 6.26 0.65 -4.68
N SER A 183 5.57 -0.28 -5.32
CA SER A 183 6.15 -1.58 -5.69
C SER A 183 5.50 -2.21 -6.91
N ILE A 184 6.29 -2.98 -7.66
CA ILE A 184 5.77 -3.99 -8.57
C ILE A 184 5.85 -5.34 -7.83
N GLY A 185 4.72 -5.80 -7.33
CA GLY A 185 4.60 -7.07 -6.62
C GLY A 185 4.66 -8.26 -7.57
N GLN A 186 5.47 -9.26 -7.22
CA GLN A 186 5.61 -10.53 -7.93
C GLN A 186 5.16 -11.70 -7.05
N THR A 187 4.85 -12.84 -7.67
CA THR A 187 4.50 -14.07 -6.96
C THR A 187 5.61 -14.49 -6.00
N ALA A 188 5.26 -15.03 -4.83
CA ALA A 188 6.22 -15.42 -3.79
C ALA A 188 7.32 -16.33 -4.32
N GLY A 189 8.57 -16.04 -3.96
CA GLY A 189 9.72 -16.82 -4.43
C GLY A 189 10.08 -16.58 -5.89
N ARG A 190 9.39 -15.65 -6.57
CA ARG A 190 9.79 -15.14 -7.88
C ARG A 190 10.32 -13.72 -7.72
N GLN A 191 11.60 -13.55 -8.01
CA GLN A 191 12.25 -12.25 -8.10
C GLN A 191 12.87 -12.13 -9.48
N ASP A 192 12.16 -11.43 -10.36
CA ASP A 192 12.50 -11.29 -11.76
C ASP A 192 12.49 -9.80 -12.13
N PHE A 193 13.68 -9.26 -12.34
CA PHE A 193 13.87 -7.84 -12.66
C PHE A 193 14.07 -7.61 -14.17
N ASN A 194 13.61 -8.54 -15.01
CA ASN A 194 13.73 -8.49 -16.47
C ASN A 194 12.38 -8.80 -17.17
N THR A 195 11.24 -8.56 -16.50
CA THR A 195 9.92 -8.83 -17.07
C THR A 195 9.52 -7.82 -18.14
N GLY A 196 10.16 -6.64 -18.16
CA GLY A 196 9.75 -5.50 -18.97
C GLY A 196 8.59 -4.71 -18.38
N SER A 197 8.10 -5.07 -17.18
CA SER A 197 7.10 -4.28 -16.47
C SER A 197 7.71 -2.96 -16.00
N PHE A 198 6.97 -1.87 -16.12
CA PHE A 198 7.41 -0.58 -15.60
C PHE A 198 6.26 0.23 -15.00
N VAL A 199 6.62 1.16 -14.13
CA VAL A 199 5.78 2.28 -13.72
C VAL A 199 6.64 3.53 -13.65
N HIS A 200 6.17 4.62 -14.23
CA HIS A 200 6.80 5.93 -14.12
C HIS A 200 5.87 6.92 -13.44
N GLY A 201 6.44 7.80 -12.62
CA GLY A 201 5.72 9.00 -12.17
C GLY A 201 4.77 8.83 -10.99
N VAL A 202 4.87 7.76 -10.18
CA VAL A 202 4.10 7.70 -8.93
C VAL A 202 4.64 8.77 -7.97
N HIS A 203 3.88 9.85 -7.79
CA HIS A 203 4.31 11.02 -7.02
C HIS A 203 3.64 11.06 -5.66
N TRP A 204 4.42 10.93 -4.60
CA TRP A 204 4.02 11.12 -3.21
C TRP A 204 4.29 12.56 -2.80
N SER A 205 3.23 13.29 -2.47
CA SER A 205 3.30 14.70 -2.08
C SER A 205 2.53 14.98 -0.79
N SER A 206 2.83 16.11 -0.16
CA SER A 206 2.21 16.56 1.10
C SER A 206 2.17 15.48 2.18
N CYS A 207 3.22 14.64 2.23
CA CYS A 207 3.26 13.51 3.13
C CYS A 207 3.44 13.98 4.57
N ILE A 208 2.51 13.62 5.43
CA ILE A 208 2.49 13.96 6.85
C ILE A 208 2.40 12.70 7.72
N ILE A 209 2.94 12.78 8.93
CA ILE A 209 2.94 11.70 9.91
C ILE A 209 2.71 12.26 11.31
N GLY A 210 1.96 11.54 12.14
CA GLY A 210 1.59 11.96 13.49
C GLY A 210 1.08 10.81 14.36
N LYS A 211 0.59 11.15 15.55
CA LYS A 211 -0.18 10.22 16.39
C LYS A 211 -1.67 10.33 16.10
N ALA A 212 -2.12 11.46 15.55
CA ALA A 212 -3.47 11.72 15.10
C ALA A 212 -3.43 12.78 13.98
N PRO A 213 -4.54 12.99 13.24
CA PRO A 213 -4.60 14.05 12.22
C PRO A 213 -4.22 15.44 12.75
N GLY A 214 -4.63 15.77 13.98
CA GLY A 214 -4.42 17.10 14.57
C GLY A 214 -2.99 17.40 15.05
N ASP A 215 -2.10 16.40 15.13
CA ASP A 215 -0.69 16.59 15.49
C ASP A 215 0.28 16.17 14.38
N ALA A 216 -0.25 15.90 13.19
CA ALA A 216 0.53 15.48 12.06
C ALA A 216 1.41 16.61 11.54
N ASN A 217 2.67 16.28 11.26
CA ASN A 217 3.66 17.18 10.69
C ASN A 217 4.25 16.57 9.41
N PRO A 218 4.93 17.37 8.55
CA PRO A 218 5.61 16.82 7.38
C PRO A 218 6.50 15.63 7.74
N TRP A 219 6.39 14.55 6.97
CA TRP A 219 7.20 13.35 7.18
C TRP A 219 8.62 13.60 6.69
N SER A 220 9.49 13.98 7.62
CA SER A 220 10.89 14.29 7.38
C SER A 220 11.83 13.15 7.79
N GLY A 221 13.11 13.30 7.48
CA GLY A 221 14.16 12.39 7.96
C GLY A 221 14.26 12.29 9.48
N ALA A 222 13.78 13.28 10.24
CA ALA A 222 13.74 13.22 11.70
C ALA A 222 12.81 12.10 12.22
N ASN A 223 11.78 11.78 11.45
CA ASN A 223 10.71 10.84 11.82
C ASN A 223 10.86 9.48 11.12
N ALA A 224 11.85 9.35 10.23
CA ALA A 224 12.13 8.14 9.48
C ALA A 224 13.24 7.30 10.13
N SER A 225 13.13 5.98 9.99
CA SER A 225 14.18 5.03 10.38
C SER A 225 14.95 4.47 9.19
N ALA A 226 14.34 4.40 8.01
CA ALA A 226 14.98 3.88 6.82
C ALA A 226 14.29 4.36 5.53
N PHE A 227 15.08 4.40 4.46
CA PHE A 227 14.67 4.60 3.08
C PHE A 227 15.27 3.47 2.27
N ILE A 228 14.44 2.66 1.63
CA ILE A 228 14.88 1.43 1.01
C ILE A 228 14.40 1.43 -0.44
N SER A 229 15.33 1.23 -1.35
CA SER A 229 15.04 0.91 -2.75
C SER A 229 15.60 -0.48 -3.01
N HIS A 230 14.76 -1.39 -3.46
CA HIS A 230 15.14 -2.77 -3.78
C HIS A 230 14.70 -3.10 -5.20
N PRO A 231 15.57 -3.68 -6.04
CA PRO A 231 17.01 -3.77 -5.83
C PRO A 231 17.68 -2.39 -5.95
N ASN A 232 18.83 -2.22 -5.30
CA ASN A 232 19.60 -0.97 -5.39
C ASN A 232 20.58 -1.00 -6.57
N ASN A 233 20.07 -1.20 -7.79
CA ASN A 233 20.88 -1.39 -9.00
C ASN A 233 20.34 -0.63 -10.24
N GLY A 234 19.47 0.37 -10.03
CA GLY A 234 18.89 1.18 -11.12
C GLY A 234 17.47 0.78 -11.54
N VAL A 235 16.98 -0.41 -11.15
CA VAL A 235 15.59 -0.83 -11.36
C VAL A 235 14.60 0.12 -10.67
N VAL A 236 14.98 0.71 -9.54
CA VAL A 236 14.16 1.70 -8.83
C VAL A 236 14.85 3.05 -8.91
N SER A 237 14.19 4.03 -9.53
CA SER A 237 14.63 5.42 -9.57
C SER A 237 13.70 6.31 -8.76
N VAL A 238 14.30 7.29 -8.08
CA VAL A 238 13.59 8.19 -7.17
C VAL A 238 14.09 9.60 -7.43
N ASP A 239 13.18 10.50 -7.77
CA ASP A 239 13.41 11.94 -7.77
C ASP A 239 12.73 12.53 -6.53
N PHE A 240 13.46 13.22 -5.67
CA PHE A 240 12.87 13.81 -4.47
C PHE A 240 13.27 15.27 -4.30
N THR A 241 12.29 16.10 -3.99
CA THR A 241 12.52 17.48 -3.54
C THR A 241 12.68 17.51 -2.02
N SER A 242 11.95 16.64 -1.32
CA SER A 242 12.06 16.47 0.12
C SER A 242 11.63 15.07 0.53
N GLN A 243 11.77 14.74 1.80
CA GLN A 243 11.23 13.50 2.33
C GLN A 243 9.70 13.41 2.25
N ALA A 244 9.02 14.55 2.18
CA ALA A 244 7.57 14.62 2.01
C ALA A 244 7.12 14.67 0.54
N GLU A 245 8.07 14.73 -0.40
CA GLU A 245 7.86 15.00 -1.84
C GLU A 245 8.82 14.13 -2.67
N GLU A 246 8.36 12.96 -3.14
CA GLU A 246 9.15 12.06 -4.00
C GLU A 246 8.33 11.49 -5.16
N THR A 247 8.95 11.42 -6.33
CA THR A 247 8.45 10.70 -7.51
C THR A 247 9.22 9.40 -7.67
N VAL A 248 8.51 8.29 -7.78
CA VAL A 248 9.07 6.94 -7.88
C VAL A 248 8.78 6.37 -9.26
N SER A 249 9.82 5.79 -9.87
CA SER A 249 9.71 4.98 -11.07
C SER A 249 10.41 3.63 -10.85
N ILE A 250 9.86 2.57 -11.44
CA ILE A 250 10.38 1.21 -11.38
C ILE A 250 10.40 0.63 -12.79
N ASP A 251 11.55 0.10 -13.21
CA ASP A 251 11.80 -0.47 -14.53
C ASP A 251 12.38 -1.89 -14.39
N LEU A 252 11.56 -2.90 -14.70
CA LEU A 252 11.94 -4.32 -14.80
C LEU A 252 12.20 -4.74 -16.25
#